data_AF-A0A915NM69-F1
#
_entry.id   AF-A0A915NM69-F1
#
_cell.length_a   1.000
_cell.length_b   1.000
_cell.length_c   1.000
_cell.angle_alpha   90.00
_cell.angle_beta   90.00
_cell.angle_gamma   90.00
#
_symmetry.space_group_name_H-M   'P 1'
#
loop_
_entity.id
_entity.type
_entity.pdbx_description
1 polymer ?
#
loop_
_entity_poly.entity_id
_entity_poly.type
_entity_poly.pdbx_seq_one_letter_code
_entity_poly.pdbx_strand_id
1 'polypeptide(L)'
;MATWDEYLQNQINNDGIQMTWNVLPHSRVDSQKLIVPVATFFTPLKEKAADQPKQPVMEYDPILCQKQSCKAVLNPLCMIDYRTKMWMCPFCNQRNPFPPHYATISEENKPPELHPFFTTVEYTLRVFL
;
A
#
# COMPACT_ATOMS: atom_id res chain seq x y z
N MET A 1 3.18 5.32 -23.66
CA MET A 1 2.40 6.24 -22.81
C MET A 1 1.21 5.43 -22.35
N ALA A 2 1.09 5.14 -21.06
CA ALA A 2 0.02 4.25 -20.60
C ALA A 2 -1.34 4.91 -20.87
N THR A 3 -2.27 4.16 -21.45
CA THR A 3 -3.64 4.66 -21.69
C THR A 3 -4.44 4.65 -20.39
N TRP A 4 -5.54 5.41 -20.34
CA TRP A 4 -6.45 5.35 -19.19
C TRP A 4 -7.01 3.95 -18.98
N ASP A 5 -7.34 3.23 -20.05
CA ASP A 5 -7.84 1.86 -19.97
C ASP A 5 -6.80 0.92 -19.33
N GLU A 6 -5.53 1.03 -19.73
CA GLU A 6 -4.44 0.27 -19.11
C GLU A 6 -4.29 0.59 -17.63
N TYR A 7 -4.37 1.88 -17.24
CA TYR A 7 -4.31 2.29 -15.84
C TYR A 7 -5.45 1.67 -15.02
N LEU A 8 -6.68 1.74 -15.51
CA LEU A 8 -7.86 1.20 -14.83
C LEU A 8 -7.79 -0.33 -14.70
N GLN A 9 -7.36 -1.02 -15.75
CA GLN A 9 -7.19 -2.48 -15.71
C GLN A 9 -6.09 -2.88 -14.73
N ASN A 10 -4.97 -2.15 -14.68
CA ASN A 10 -3.90 -2.42 -13.72
C ASN A 10 -4.37 -2.24 -12.27
N GLN A 11 -5.15 -1.21 -11.96
CA GLN A 11 -5.75 -1.02 -10.63
C GLN A 11 -6.63 -2.20 -10.21
N ILE A 12 -7.50 -2.66 -11.11
CA ILE A 12 -8.41 -3.78 -10.83
C ILE A 12 -7.62 -5.09 -10.63
N ASN A 13 -6.62 -5.34 -11.48
CA ASN A 13 -5.88 -6.59 -11.46
C ASN A 13 -4.87 -6.67 -10.30
N ASN A 14 -4.20 -5.56 -9.98
CA ASN A 14 -3.15 -5.54 -8.95
C ASN A 14 -3.73 -5.36 -7.54
N ASP A 15 -4.73 -4.48 -7.39
CA ASP A 15 -5.24 -4.04 -6.09
C ASP A 15 -6.69 -4.48 -5.83
N GLY A 16 -7.39 -5.03 -6.82
CA GLY A 16 -8.80 -5.39 -6.68
C GLY A 16 -9.70 -4.16 -6.49
N ILE A 17 -9.26 -3.00 -6.97
CA ILE A 17 -9.90 -1.69 -6.76
C ILE A 17 -10.41 -1.12 -8.08
N GLN A 18 -11.63 -0.60 -8.07
CA GLN A 18 -12.17 0.25 -9.12
C GLN A 18 -12.86 1.47 -8.49
N MET A 19 -12.37 2.67 -8.78
CA MET A 19 -12.95 3.91 -8.27
C MET A 19 -13.93 4.54 -9.28
N THR A 20 -14.96 5.22 -8.78
CA THR A 20 -15.82 6.09 -9.60
C THR A 20 -15.05 7.30 -10.14
N TRP A 21 -14.07 7.78 -9.37
CA TRP A 21 -13.18 8.88 -9.72
C TRP A 21 -11.73 8.53 -9.37
N ASN A 22 -10.85 8.42 -10.37
CA ASN A 22 -9.41 8.16 -10.16
C ASN A 22 -8.58 9.45 -10.01
N VAL A 23 -9.23 10.60 -10.22
CA VAL A 23 -8.69 11.92 -9.87
C VAL A 23 -9.69 12.56 -8.93
N LEU A 24 -9.26 12.84 -7.70
CA LEU A 24 -10.13 13.36 -6.66
C LEU A 24 -10.30 14.89 -6.78
N PRO A 25 -11.46 15.44 -6.36
CA PRO A 25 -11.64 16.88 -6.28
C PRO A 25 -10.65 17.50 -5.28
N HIS A 26 -10.03 18.61 -5.68
CA HIS A 26 -9.01 19.29 -4.87
C HIS A 26 -9.58 20.32 -3.88
N SER A 27 -10.90 20.58 -3.93
CA SER A 27 -11.57 21.53 -3.04
C SER A 27 -12.89 20.99 -2.54
N ARG A 28 -13.30 21.45 -1.34
CA ARG A 28 -14.61 21.09 -0.76
C ARG A 28 -15.78 21.52 -1.65
N VAL A 29 -15.63 22.65 -2.34
CA VAL A 29 -16.66 23.18 -3.25
C VAL A 29 -16.83 22.25 -4.46
N ASP A 30 -15.74 21.73 -5.01
CA ASP A 30 -15.81 20.81 -6.14
C ASP A 30 -16.35 19.45 -5.72
N SER A 31 -15.99 18.97 -4.52
CA SER A 31 -16.57 17.74 -3.96
C SER A 31 -18.09 17.81 -3.82
N GLN A 32 -18.65 18.98 -3.46
CA GLN A 32 -20.10 19.17 -3.32
C GLN A 32 -20.86 19.17 -4.66
N LYS A 33 -20.18 19.37 -5.78
CA LYS A 33 -20.77 19.36 -7.12
C LYS A 33 -20.82 17.96 -7.73
N LEU A 34 -20.19 16.97 -7.09
CA LEU A 34 -20.17 15.61 -7.61
C LEU A 34 -21.56 14.97 -7.54
N ILE A 35 -22.11 14.64 -8.71
CA ILE A 35 -23.37 13.90 -8.81
C ILE A 35 -23.15 12.43 -8.44
N VAL A 36 -22.04 11.85 -8.92
CA VAL A 36 -21.59 10.50 -8.55
C VAL A 36 -20.60 10.64 -7.39
N PRO A 37 -20.84 10.00 -6.23
CA PRO A 37 -19.93 10.11 -5.09
C PRO A 37 -18.57 9.48 -5.41
N VAL A 38 -17.52 9.94 -4.72
CA VAL A 38 -16.25 9.22 -4.65
C VAL A 38 -16.51 7.91 -3.92
N ALA A 39 -16.43 6.80 -4.66
CA ALA A 39 -16.72 5.47 -4.17
C ALA A 39 -15.76 4.47 -4.82
N THR A 40 -15.56 3.35 -4.13
CA THR A 40 -14.64 2.30 -4.56
C THR A 40 -15.33 0.95 -4.48
N PHE A 41 -15.26 0.18 -5.57
CA PHE A 41 -15.55 -1.25 -5.57
C PHE A 41 -14.24 -1.96 -5.22
N PHE A 42 -14.25 -2.67 -4.09
CA PHE A 42 -13.07 -3.34 -3.55
C PHE A 42 -13.33 -4.84 -3.45
N THR A 43 -12.39 -5.63 -3.99
CA THR A 43 -12.37 -7.09 -3.88
C THR A 43 -11.18 -7.49 -3.00
N PRO A 44 -11.36 -7.67 -1.68
CA PRO A 44 -10.25 -7.85 -0.75
C PRO A 44 -9.41 -9.09 -1.04
N LEU A 45 -10.05 -10.19 -1.44
CA LEU A 45 -9.41 -11.47 -1.75
C LEU A 45 -9.37 -11.68 -3.26
N LYS A 46 -8.92 -10.66 -4.01
CA LYS A 46 -8.77 -10.76 -5.46
C LYS A 46 -7.70 -11.78 -5.80
N GLU A 47 -8.08 -12.82 -6.52
CA GLU A 47 -7.11 -13.76 -7.08
C GLU A 47 -6.28 -13.06 -8.17
N LYS A 48 -4.95 -13.12 -8.02
CA LYS A 48 -4.01 -12.60 -9.02
C LYS A 48 -3.82 -13.62 -10.14
N ALA A 49 -3.80 -13.14 -11.38
CA ALA A 49 -3.61 -13.97 -12.54
C ALA A 49 -2.21 -14.64 -12.53
N ALA A 50 -2.10 -15.83 -13.12
CA ALA A 50 -0.90 -16.67 -13.02
C ALA A 50 0.34 -16.05 -13.70
N ASP A 51 0.13 -15.11 -14.62
CA ASP A 51 1.15 -14.36 -15.36
C ASP A 51 1.69 -13.15 -14.60
N GLN A 52 1.06 -12.76 -13.48
CA GLN A 52 1.50 -11.64 -12.66
C GLN A 52 2.57 -12.04 -11.64
N PRO A 53 3.47 -11.10 -11.24
CA PRO A 53 4.42 -11.33 -10.17
C PRO A 53 3.71 -11.76 -8.88
N LYS A 54 4.01 -12.96 -8.41
CA LYS A 54 3.47 -13.44 -7.14
C LYS A 54 4.24 -12.79 -5.99
N GLN A 55 3.48 -12.29 -5.02
CA GLN A 55 4.07 -11.89 -3.74
C GLN A 55 4.78 -13.10 -3.11
N PRO A 56 5.96 -12.92 -2.50
CA PRO A 56 6.54 -13.95 -1.66
C PRO A 56 5.67 -14.16 -0.42
N VAL A 57 5.80 -15.32 0.21
CA VAL A 57 5.10 -15.63 1.46
C VAL A 57 5.62 -14.73 2.59
N MET A 58 4.72 -14.01 3.26
CA MET A 58 5.04 -13.08 4.35
C MET A 58 4.55 -13.65 5.68
N GLU A 59 5.36 -14.50 6.31
CA GLU A 59 5.07 -15.15 7.60
C GLU A 59 5.57 -14.37 8.81
N TYR A 60 5.17 -13.10 8.91
CA TYR A 60 5.52 -12.22 10.02
C TYR A 60 4.44 -11.17 10.25
N ASP A 61 4.49 -10.52 11.41
CA ASP A 61 3.55 -9.46 11.74
C ASP A 61 3.79 -8.22 10.86
N PRO A 62 2.73 -7.54 10.40
CA PRO A 62 2.85 -6.29 9.67
C PRO A 62 3.53 -5.21 10.53
N ILE A 63 4.42 -4.43 9.91
CA ILE A 63 5.06 -3.30 10.58
C ILE A 63 4.06 -2.16 10.67
N LEU A 64 3.67 -1.80 11.90
CA LEU A 64 2.68 -0.76 12.17
C LEU A 64 3.35 0.58 12.50
N CYS A 65 2.69 1.67 12.13
CA CYS A 65 3.01 2.99 12.63
C CYS A 65 2.90 3.03 14.16
N GLN A 66 3.93 3.57 14.83
CA GLN A 66 4.02 3.60 16.29
C GLN A 66 3.03 4.58 16.93
N LYS A 67 2.51 5.56 16.18
CA LYS A 67 1.49 6.49 16.67
C LYS A 67 0.20 5.73 16.97
N GLN A 68 -0.22 5.77 18.24
CA GLN A 68 -1.37 4.99 18.73
C GLN A 68 -2.68 5.27 18.00
N SER A 69 -2.91 6.52 17.57
CA SER A 69 -4.09 6.90 16.80
C SER A 69 -4.00 6.64 15.30
N CYS A 70 -2.88 6.09 14.80
CA CYS A 70 -2.68 5.82 13.38
C CYS A 70 -2.66 4.32 13.08
N LYS A 71 -1.67 3.58 13.61
CA LYS A 71 -1.48 2.14 13.38
C LYS A 71 -1.50 1.69 11.90
N ALA A 72 -1.31 2.60 10.95
CA ALA A 72 -1.24 2.24 9.54
C ALA A 72 -0.06 1.29 9.28
N VAL A 73 -0.25 0.35 8.35
CA VAL A 73 0.76 -0.63 7.95
C VAL A 73 1.78 0.03 7.03
N LEU A 74 3.06 -0.35 7.18
CA LEU A 74 4.14 0.00 6.25
C LEU A 74 3.73 -0.40 4.82
N ASN A 75 3.89 0.51 3.86
CA ASN A 75 3.47 0.31 2.48
C ASN A 75 4.37 1.11 1.52
N PRO A 76 4.29 0.89 0.19
CA PRO A 76 5.21 1.51 -0.76
C PRO A 76 5.15 3.04 -0.85
N LEU A 77 4.11 3.68 -0.28
CA LEU A 77 3.97 5.14 -0.23
C LEU A 77 4.71 5.77 0.96
N CYS A 78 5.28 4.96 1.85
CA CYS A 78 6.10 5.44 2.96
C CYS A 78 7.42 6.03 2.44
N MET A 79 7.80 7.21 2.92
CA MET A 79 9.15 7.75 2.66
C MET A 79 10.17 7.04 3.56
N ILE A 80 11.20 6.47 2.96
CA ILE A 80 12.20 5.66 3.67
C ILE A 80 13.53 6.42 3.77
N ASP A 81 14.10 6.47 4.97
CA ASP A 81 15.49 6.87 5.20
C ASP A 81 16.32 5.61 5.48
N TYR A 82 16.99 5.10 4.44
CA TYR A 82 17.83 3.91 4.54
C TYR A 82 19.12 4.13 5.34
N ARG A 83 19.54 5.39 5.58
CA ARG A 83 20.74 5.69 6.36
C ARG A 83 20.44 5.57 7.84
N THR A 84 19.33 6.17 8.28
CA THR A 84 18.91 6.13 9.69
C THR A 84 18.00 4.94 10.02
N LYS A 85 17.64 4.14 9.01
CA LYS A 85 16.75 2.98 9.13
C LYS A 85 15.39 3.38 9.74
N MET A 86 14.81 4.44 9.20
CA MET A 86 13.50 4.96 9.59
C MET A 86 12.57 5.10 8.38
N TRP A 87 11.27 5.15 8.64
CA TRP A 87 10.25 5.43 7.65
C TRP A 87 9.24 6.46 8.16
N MET A 88 8.70 7.26 7.25
CA MET A 88 7.66 8.24 7.54
C MET A 88 6.31 7.72 7.06
N CYS A 89 5.33 7.69 7.97
CA CYS A 89 3.97 7.24 7.65
C CYS A 89 3.25 8.28 6.77
N PRO A 90 2.69 7.90 5.60
CA PRO A 90 2.05 8.85 4.68
C PRO A 90 0.73 9.41 5.22
N PHE A 91 0.14 8.76 6.23
CA PHE A 91 -1.13 9.19 6.80
C PHE A 91 -0.99 10.23 7.91
N CYS A 92 0.08 10.15 8.71
CA CYS A 92 0.24 10.98 9.91
C CYS A 92 1.60 11.66 10.06
N ASN A 93 2.51 11.46 9.10
CA ASN A 93 3.89 11.97 9.09
C ASN A 93 4.76 11.57 10.30
N GLN A 94 4.32 10.58 11.10
CA GLN A 94 5.13 10.01 12.16
C GLN A 94 6.37 9.34 11.56
N ARG A 95 7.53 9.62 12.14
CA ARG A 95 8.77 8.88 11.88
C ARG A 95 8.81 7.64 12.77
N ASN A 96 9.05 6.49 12.17
CA ASN A 96 9.07 5.20 12.84
C ASN A 96 10.41 4.52 12.54
N PRO A 97 11.14 4.00 13.53
CA PRO A 97 12.29 3.15 13.27
C PRO A 97 11.83 1.81 12.68
N PHE A 98 12.66 1.22 11.83
CA PHE A 98 12.47 -0.17 11.44
C PHE A 98 12.73 -1.13 12.60
N PRO A 99 12.05 -2.28 12.65
CA PRO A 99 12.35 -3.33 13.61
C PRO A 99 13.70 -4.00 13.31
N PRO A 100 14.29 -4.72 14.28
CA PRO A 100 15.63 -5.31 14.12
C PRO A 100 15.79 -6.25 12.92
N HIS A 101 14.73 -6.98 12.54
CA HIS A 101 14.78 -7.89 11.39
C HIS A 101 14.93 -7.16 10.04
N TYR A 102 14.76 -5.83 9.99
CA TYR A 102 14.97 -4.98 8.80
C TYR A 102 16.30 -4.21 8.88
N ALA A 103 17.25 -4.62 9.72
CA ALA A 103 18.53 -3.93 9.88
C ALA A 103 19.31 -3.79 8.55
N THR A 104 19.15 -4.74 7.64
CA THR A 104 19.83 -4.80 6.33
C THR A 104 19.05 -4.14 5.20
N ILE A 105 17.97 -3.41 5.48
CA ILE A 105 17.16 -2.76 4.45
C ILE A 105 18.00 -1.74 3.66
N SER A 106 17.91 -1.77 2.33
CA SER A 106 18.54 -0.80 1.42
C SER A 106 17.66 -0.55 0.20
N GLU A 107 18.09 0.32 -0.71
CA GLU A 107 17.36 0.55 -1.97
C GLU A 107 17.31 -0.70 -2.86
N GLU A 108 18.34 -1.54 -2.79
CA GLU A 108 18.48 -2.80 -3.52
C GLU A 108 17.85 -3.97 -2.76
N ASN A 109 17.75 -3.88 -1.43
CA ASN A 109 17.20 -4.90 -0.55
C ASN A 109 15.92 -4.41 0.12
N LYS A 110 14.88 -4.21 -0.69
CA LYS A 110 13.56 -3.79 -0.20
C LYS A 110 12.73 -5.01 0.20
N PRO A 111 12.03 -4.95 1.34
CA PRO A 111 11.07 -5.97 1.71
C PRO A 111 9.85 -5.91 0.78
N PRO A 112 9.06 -7.00 0.68
CA PRO A 112 7.95 -7.11 -0.27
C PRO A 112 6.93 -5.97 -0.17
N GLU A 113 6.55 -5.55 1.03
CA GLU A 113 5.57 -4.48 1.28
C GLU A 113 6.07 -3.07 0.92
N LEU A 114 7.35 -2.92 0.54
CA LEU A 114 7.90 -1.67 -0.01
C LEU A 114 8.18 -1.76 -1.50
N HIS A 115 7.89 -2.90 -2.13
CA HIS A 115 8.12 -3.11 -3.54
C HIS A 115 6.95 -2.49 -4.36
N PRO A 116 7.22 -1.69 -5.41
CA PRO A 116 6.16 -1.01 -6.17
C PRO A 116 5.15 -1.95 -6.85
N PHE A 117 5.52 -3.20 -7.12
CA PHE A 117 4.62 -4.20 -7.68
C PHE A 117 3.71 -4.88 -6.63
N PHE A 118 3.96 -4.63 -5.34
CA PHE A 118 3.26 -5.24 -4.21
C PHE A 118 2.60 -4.15 -3.35
N THR A 119 1.75 -3.35 -3.98
CA THR A 119 0.86 -2.38 -3.30
C THR A 119 -0.25 -3.06 -2.50
N THR A 120 -0.60 -4.28 -2.89
CA THR A 120 -1.52 -5.17 -2.19
C THR A 120 -0.79 -6.44 -1.81
N VAL A 121 -0.69 -6.68 -0.50
CA VAL A 121 0.01 -7.83 0.10
C VAL A 121 -0.85 -8.56 1.14
N GLU A 122 -0.51 -9.82 1.40
CA GLU A 122 -1.13 -10.65 2.44
C GLU A 122 -0.08 -11.14 3.44
N TYR A 123 -0.39 -11.02 4.73
CA TYR A 123 0.44 -11.50 5.82
C TYR A 123 -0.15 -12.79 6.40
N THR A 124 0.69 -13.80 6.60
CA THR A 124 0.32 -15.02 7.32
C THR A 124 0.80 -14.91 8.76
N LEU A 125 -0.14 -14.65 9.67
CA LEU A 125 0.16 -14.51 11.10
C LEU A 125 0.28 -15.90 11.74
N ARG A 126 1.41 -16.16 12.41
CA ARG A 126 1.58 -17.36 13.22
C ARG A 126 0.98 -17.12 14.61
N VAL A 127 -0.30 -17.47 14.77
CA VAL A 127 -0.95 -17.47 16.08
C VAL A 127 -0.57 -18.78 16.77
N PHE A 128 0.30 -18.71 17.78
CA PHE A 128 0.47 -19.84 18.70
C PHE A 128 -0.78 -19.88 19.59
N LEU A 129 -1.63 -20.88 19.37
CA LEU A 129 -2.73 -21.24 20.28
C LEU A 129 -2.19 -21.98 21.50
#